data_AF-A0AA39NVP2-F1
#
_entry.id   AF-A0AA39NVP2-F1
#
_cell.length_a   1.000
_cell.length_b   1.000
_cell.length_c   1.000
_cell.angle_alpha   90.00
_cell.angle_beta   90.00
_cell.angle_gamma   90.00
#
_symmetry.space_group_name_H-M   'P 1'
#
loop_
_entity.id
_entity.type
_entity.pdbx_description
1 polymer ?
#
loop_
_entity_poly.entity_id
_entity_poly.type
_entity_poly.pdbx_seq_one_letter_code
_entity_poly.pdbx_strand_id
1 'polypeptide(L)'
;MFESTITLQAAGLIALADLPPVTVRTALSGTASYSDALVLAPSMHQQQTVSEINCGEFPITGAMTTGYVFRIENPATVCYLQSIGVSGHVVTAYVSPPKQKTLLRSFFDPATLLYAVCQVLTLIVAVSLALIRDWCALGVLGGFVVSRLVNVVVIKRRDEKGWKGQKEPGVEGDLFILLCHDRWVRLQGFVDDLKAVTSGQWLRDVTPMESFAVTCATMLVYVSAVLAFNASPVGSLLIGFLLLSTAVLLTLCNSLTGCLQMCDRVIRRVGAPKRYERRLVLAHELIAEMGRDDWAIGMGLVLPKSGEAGLVNV
;
A
#
# COMPACT_ATOMS: atom_id res chain seq x y z
N MET A 1 27.03 33.28 -8.50
CA MET A 1 27.63 32.37 -7.51
C MET A 1 26.61 31.84 -6.50
N PHE A 2 25.62 32.65 -6.07
CA PHE A 2 24.57 32.21 -5.14
C PHE A 2 23.54 31.22 -5.73
N GLU A 3 23.09 31.40 -6.98
CA GLU A 3 22.05 30.54 -7.58
C GLU A 3 22.51 29.08 -7.77
N SER A 4 23.76 28.89 -8.20
CA SER A 4 24.37 27.58 -8.43
C SER A 4 24.52 26.75 -7.15
N THR A 5 24.70 27.39 -5.99
CA THR A 5 24.83 26.70 -4.70
C THR A 5 23.47 26.25 -4.17
N ILE A 6 22.42 27.05 -4.38
CA ILE A 6 21.06 26.77 -3.92
C ILE A 6 20.45 25.58 -4.69
N THR A 7 20.63 25.53 -6.01
CA THR A 7 20.14 24.42 -6.84
C THR A 7 20.80 23.08 -6.49
N LEU A 8 22.10 23.12 -6.17
CA LEU A 8 22.90 21.96 -5.78
C LEU A 8 22.45 21.37 -4.44
N GLN A 9 22.11 22.25 -3.49
CA GLN A 9 21.64 21.86 -2.16
C GLN A 9 20.26 21.21 -2.19
N ALA A 10 19.39 21.63 -3.12
CA ALA A 10 18.01 21.18 -3.19
C ALA A 10 17.86 19.72 -3.63
N ALA A 11 18.58 19.26 -4.66
CA ALA A 11 18.36 17.92 -5.23
C ALA A 11 18.72 16.78 -4.25
N GLY A 12 19.84 16.91 -3.53
CA GLY A 12 20.24 15.96 -2.50
C GLY A 12 19.24 15.92 -1.35
N LEU A 13 18.71 17.08 -0.93
CA LEU A 13 17.71 17.17 0.14
C LEU A 13 16.35 16.59 -0.30
N ILE A 14 15.94 16.82 -1.55
CA ILE A 14 14.73 16.24 -2.15
C ILE A 14 14.80 14.71 -2.16
N ALA A 15 15.95 14.11 -2.45
CA ALA A 15 16.11 12.65 -2.42
C ALA A 15 15.86 12.05 -1.01
N LEU A 16 16.15 12.83 0.03
CA LEU A 16 15.95 12.47 1.43
C LEU A 16 14.56 12.83 1.96
N ALA A 17 13.76 13.57 1.19
CA ALA A 17 12.43 13.95 1.61
C ALA A 17 11.57 12.70 1.84
N ASP A 18 10.87 12.70 2.97
CA ASP A 18 10.05 11.58 3.38
C ASP A 18 8.66 11.71 2.77
N LEU A 19 8.47 11.07 1.61
CA LEU A 19 7.18 11.00 0.93
C LEU A 19 6.73 9.53 0.85
N PRO A 20 5.47 9.20 1.14
CA PRO A 20 5.03 7.80 1.17
C PRO A 20 4.60 7.18 -0.18
N PRO A 21 4.63 7.81 -1.38
CA PRO A 21 3.91 7.27 -2.52
C PRO A 21 4.50 5.96 -3.04
N VAL A 22 5.78 5.68 -2.79
CA VAL A 22 6.39 4.38 -3.10
C VAL A 22 5.83 3.29 -2.19
N THR A 23 5.83 3.53 -0.87
CA THR A 23 5.33 2.61 0.15
C THR A 23 3.85 2.29 -0.10
N VAL A 24 3.03 3.31 -0.38
CA VAL A 24 1.61 3.15 -0.72
C VAL A 24 1.44 2.36 -2.01
N ARG A 25 2.27 2.59 -3.04
CA ARG A 25 2.18 1.83 -4.29
C ARG A 25 2.48 0.35 -4.09
N THR A 26 3.50 0.03 -3.30
CA THR A 26 3.84 -1.35 -2.97
C THR A 26 2.70 -1.99 -2.19
N ALA A 27 2.07 -1.28 -1.24
CA ALA A 27 0.89 -1.76 -0.51
C ALA A 27 -0.30 -2.05 -1.43
N LEU A 28 -0.63 -1.13 -2.34
CA LEU A 28 -1.74 -1.31 -3.27
C LEU A 28 -1.53 -2.43 -4.30
N SER A 29 -0.28 -2.70 -4.68
CA SER A 29 0.05 -3.75 -5.67
C SER A 29 0.32 -5.12 -5.03
N GLY A 30 0.53 -5.14 -3.71
CA GLY A 30 0.86 -6.34 -2.93
C GLY A 30 2.24 -6.95 -3.25
N THR A 31 2.90 -6.49 -4.30
CA THR A 31 4.15 -7.05 -4.85
C THR A 31 4.96 -5.95 -5.52
N ALA A 32 6.19 -6.25 -5.93
CA ALA A 32 7.04 -5.35 -6.71
C ALA A 32 7.44 -6.00 -8.05
N SER A 33 7.43 -5.21 -9.13
CA SER A 33 7.99 -5.63 -10.43
C SER A 33 9.44 -5.20 -10.54
N TYR A 34 10.27 -5.94 -11.29
CA TYR A 34 11.66 -5.54 -11.52
C TYR A 34 11.79 -4.18 -12.23
N SER A 35 10.77 -3.82 -13.02
CA SER A 35 10.67 -2.50 -13.67
C SER A 35 10.56 -1.35 -12.66
N ASP A 36 10.20 -1.63 -11.42
CA ASP A 36 10.04 -0.63 -10.35
C ASP A 36 11.39 -0.07 -9.91
N ALA A 37 12.51 -0.74 -10.27
CA ALA A 37 13.86 -0.22 -10.09
C ALA A 37 14.10 1.11 -10.83
N LEU A 38 13.37 1.37 -11.92
CA LEU A 38 13.44 2.60 -12.69
C LEU A 38 12.50 3.69 -12.17
N VAL A 39 11.61 3.40 -11.24
CA VAL A 39 10.70 4.39 -10.64
C VAL A 39 11.38 4.98 -9.40
N LEU A 40 12.02 6.12 -9.60
CA LEU A 40 12.76 6.84 -8.57
C LEU A 40 11.88 7.92 -7.96
N ALA A 41 11.69 7.89 -6.64
CA ALA A 41 10.98 8.93 -5.91
C ALA A 41 11.78 9.27 -4.65
N PRO A 42 11.48 10.40 -3.97
CA PRO A 42 11.96 10.63 -2.61
C PRO A 42 11.60 9.46 -1.68
N SER A 43 12.32 9.32 -0.56
CA SER A 43 12.12 8.31 0.50
C SER A 43 12.43 6.84 0.17
N MET A 44 13.20 6.55 -0.87
CA MET A 44 13.55 5.15 -1.24
C MET A 44 14.17 4.34 -0.09
N HIS A 45 14.77 5.01 0.89
CA HIS A 45 15.35 4.41 2.09
C HIS A 45 14.29 3.83 3.07
N GLN A 46 13.02 4.27 3.01
CA GLN A 46 11.95 3.81 3.89
C GLN A 46 11.06 2.71 3.30
N GLN A 47 11.38 2.21 2.10
CA GLN A 47 10.53 1.22 1.43
C GLN A 47 10.37 -0.09 2.24
N GLN A 48 11.23 -0.37 3.22
CA GLN A 48 11.06 -1.56 4.07
C GLN A 48 10.10 -1.35 5.25
N THR A 49 9.75 -0.10 5.58
CA THR A 49 8.75 0.28 6.62
C THR A 49 7.31 0.07 6.14
N VAL A 50 7.13 -0.54 4.95
CA VAL A 50 5.84 -0.90 4.36
C VAL A 50 4.97 -1.77 5.29
N SER A 51 5.56 -2.52 6.23
CA SER A 51 4.81 -3.28 7.25
C SER A 51 4.11 -2.39 8.29
N GLU A 52 4.54 -1.15 8.48
CA GLU A 52 3.97 -0.19 9.45
C GLU A 52 2.97 0.78 8.80
N ILE A 53 2.61 0.55 7.53
CA ILE A 53 1.71 1.42 6.76
C ILE A 53 0.29 1.49 7.34
N ASN A 54 -0.08 0.56 8.22
CA ASN A 54 -1.35 0.57 8.94
C ASN A 54 -1.39 1.56 10.11
N CYS A 55 -0.30 2.28 10.39
CA CYS A 55 -0.16 3.19 11.54
C CYS A 55 -0.43 2.50 12.89
N GLY A 56 -0.15 1.20 12.99
CA GLY A 56 -0.40 0.39 14.19
C GLY A 56 -1.87 0.03 14.42
N GLU A 57 -2.77 0.29 13.47
CA GLU A 57 -4.18 -0.10 13.58
C GLU A 57 -4.39 -1.58 13.23
N PHE A 58 -5.12 -2.28 14.10
CA PHE A 58 -5.58 -3.66 13.90
C PHE A 58 -7.10 -3.70 14.08
N PRO A 59 -7.88 -3.43 13.03
CA PRO A 59 -9.31 -3.22 13.16
C PRO A 59 -10.03 -4.50 13.57
N ILE A 60 -10.97 -4.33 14.49
CA ILE A 60 -11.85 -5.41 14.93
C ILE A 60 -12.85 -5.73 13.82
N THR A 61 -12.98 -7.01 13.53
CA THR A 61 -13.78 -7.53 12.42
C THR A 61 -14.70 -8.63 12.92
N GLY A 62 -15.99 -8.47 12.68
CA GLY A 62 -16.99 -9.49 12.92
C GLY A 62 -17.37 -10.18 11.62
N ALA A 63 -17.23 -11.49 11.56
CA ALA A 63 -17.81 -12.29 10.49
C ALA A 63 -19.31 -12.38 10.71
N MET A 64 -20.10 -11.69 9.88
CA MET A 64 -21.55 -11.64 10.02
C MET A 64 -22.23 -12.97 9.70
N THR A 65 -21.57 -13.85 8.94
CA THR A 65 -22.08 -15.18 8.61
C THR A 65 -21.87 -16.19 9.73
N THR A 66 -20.73 -16.16 10.43
CA THR A 66 -20.39 -17.16 11.45
C THR A 66 -20.56 -16.65 12.88
N GLY A 67 -20.49 -15.34 13.12
CA GLY A 67 -20.48 -14.72 14.45
C GLY A 67 -19.07 -14.51 15.03
N TYR A 68 -18.02 -15.00 14.35
CA TYR A 68 -16.66 -14.96 14.87
C TYR A 68 -16.06 -13.55 14.80
N VAL A 69 -15.38 -13.13 15.86
CA VAL A 69 -14.73 -11.81 15.96
C VAL A 69 -13.22 -11.99 15.99
N PHE A 70 -12.51 -11.29 15.11
CA PHE A 70 -11.06 -11.34 14.99
C PHE A 70 -10.50 -9.97 14.57
N ARG A 71 -9.17 -9.87 14.46
CA ARG A 71 -8.49 -8.65 14.00
C ARG A 71 -7.85 -8.89 12.64
N ILE A 72 -7.89 -7.88 11.77
CA ILE A 72 -7.16 -7.93 10.51
C ILE A 72 -5.69 -7.66 10.78
N GLU A 73 -4.84 -8.64 10.51
CA GLU A 73 -3.39 -8.55 10.74
C GLU A 73 -2.64 -8.01 9.53
N ASN A 74 -3.26 -8.04 8.36
CA ASN A 74 -2.60 -7.64 7.13
C ASN A 74 -2.50 -6.11 6.97
N PRO A 75 -1.30 -5.52 7.02
CA PRO A 75 -1.14 -4.06 7.05
C PRO A 75 -1.52 -3.37 5.73
N ALA A 76 -1.30 -4.01 4.58
CA ALA A 76 -1.71 -3.46 3.28
C ALA A 76 -3.23 -3.39 3.15
N THR A 77 -3.91 -4.44 3.61
CA THR A 77 -5.37 -4.48 3.65
C THR A 77 -5.91 -3.39 4.56
N VAL A 78 -5.36 -3.22 5.77
CA VAL A 78 -5.78 -2.15 6.68
C VAL A 78 -5.58 -0.77 6.07
N CYS A 79 -4.40 -0.50 5.47
CA CYS A 79 -4.14 0.77 4.80
C CYS A 79 -5.13 1.08 3.67
N TYR A 80 -5.46 0.07 2.85
CA TYR A 80 -6.48 0.23 1.81
C TYR A 80 -7.86 0.51 2.40
N LEU A 81 -8.27 -0.23 3.44
CA LEU A 81 -9.55 -0.02 4.13
C LEU A 81 -9.66 1.38 4.76
N GLN A 82 -8.58 1.88 5.36
CA GLN A 82 -8.47 3.25 5.86
C GLN A 82 -8.66 4.28 4.73
N SER A 83 -8.09 4.02 3.55
CA SER A 83 -8.16 4.92 2.40
C SER A 83 -9.56 5.03 1.78
N ILE A 84 -10.33 3.93 1.78
CA ILE A 84 -11.70 3.92 1.23
C ILE A 84 -12.75 4.30 2.27
N GLY A 85 -12.43 4.17 3.56
CA GLY A 85 -13.34 4.43 4.67
C GLY A 85 -13.69 5.90 4.80
N VAL A 86 -14.99 6.18 4.98
CA VAL A 86 -15.52 7.54 5.20
C VAL A 86 -16.21 7.56 6.56
N SER A 87 -15.89 8.57 7.38
CA SER A 87 -16.44 8.66 8.74
C SER A 87 -17.97 8.75 8.72
N GLY A 88 -18.62 7.96 9.58
CA GLY A 88 -20.08 7.88 9.68
C GLY A 88 -20.76 7.22 8.47
N HIS A 89 -20.00 6.57 7.59
CA HIS A 89 -20.54 5.84 6.44
C HIS A 89 -20.08 4.39 6.46
N VAL A 90 -20.94 3.52 5.94
CA VAL A 90 -20.57 2.15 5.56
C VAL A 90 -20.14 2.14 4.11
N VAL A 91 -18.94 1.64 3.87
CA VAL A 91 -18.40 1.41 2.54
C VAL A 91 -18.39 -0.08 2.27
N THR A 92 -19.00 -0.53 1.18
CA THR A 92 -18.95 -1.93 0.79
C THR A 92 -17.77 -2.15 -0.16
N ALA A 93 -16.99 -3.20 0.10
CA ALA A 93 -15.91 -3.65 -0.74
C ALA A 93 -16.07 -5.15 -1.04
N TYR A 94 -15.68 -5.56 -2.24
CA TYR A 94 -15.78 -6.94 -2.69
C TYR A 94 -14.40 -7.49 -3.04
N VAL A 95 -14.10 -8.68 -2.54
CA VAL A 95 -12.90 -9.45 -2.85
C VAL A 95 -13.22 -10.40 -4.00
N SER A 96 -12.45 -10.29 -5.07
CA SER A 96 -12.60 -11.15 -6.24
C SER A 96 -11.27 -11.76 -6.64
N PRO A 97 -11.27 -12.96 -7.26
CA PRO A 97 -10.09 -13.45 -7.94
C PRO A 97 -9.66 -12.45 -9.03
N PRO A 98 -8.37 -12.44 -9.40
CA PRO A 98 -7.86 -11.47 -10.34
C PRO A 98 -8.52 -11.77 -11.69
N LYS A 99 -9.36 -10.84 -12.18
CA LYS A 99 -9.88 -10.96 -13.54
C LYS A 99 -8.68 -10.95 -14.48
N GLN A 100 -8.56 -11.98 -15.31
CA GLN A 100 -7.54 -12.07 -16.36
C GLN A 100 -7.73 -10.86 -17.27
N LYS A 101 -6.96 -9.79 -17.04
CA LYS A 101 -7.02 -8.60 -17.89
C LYS A 101 -6.48 -9.03 -19.25
N THR A 102 -7.26 -8.88 -20.32
CA THR A 102 -6.69 -8.92 -21.67
C THR A 102 -5.58 -7.88 -21.72
N LEU A 103 -4.40 -8.29 -22.18
CA LEU A 103 -3.15 -7.51 -22.18
C LEU A 103 -3.38 -6.06 -22.65
N LEU A 104 -4.18 -5.89 -23.70
CA LEU A 104 -4.61 -4.59 -24.26
C LEU A 104 -5.39 -3.69 -23.28
N ARG A 105 -6.32 -4.23 -22.51
CA ARG A 105 -7.14 -3.45 -21.55
C ARG A 105 -6.31 -2.98 -20.34
N SER A 106 -5.20 -3.66 -20.05
CA SER A 106 -4.27 -3.25 -19.00
C SER A 106 -3.41 -2.05 -19.39
N PHE A 107 -3.12 -1.86 -20.69
CA PHE A 107 -2.35 -0.72 -21.18
C PHE A 107 -3.09 0.61 -21.10
N PHE A 108 -4.42 0.61 -21.24
CA PHE A 108 -5.23 1.83 -21.20
C PHE A 108 -5.73 2.22 -19.80
N ASP A 109 -5.31 1.49 -18.76
CA ASP A 109 -5.62 1.82 -17.38
C ASP A 109 -4.80 3.08 -16.98
N PRO A 110 -5.42 4.21 -16.61
CA PRO A 110 -4.72 5.48 -16.39
C PRO A 110 -3.62 5.38 -15.31
N ALA A 111 -3.81 4.52 -14.30
CA ALA A 111 -2.79 4.26 -13.29
C ALA A 111 -1.55 3.58 -13.89
N THR A 112 -1.74 2.60 -14.79
CA THR A 112 -0.64 1.91 -15.48
C THR A 112 0.13 2.86 -16.40
N LEU A 113 -0.58 3.76 -17.11
CA LEU A 113 0.04 4.76 -17.98
C LEU A 113 0.89 5.74 -17.19
N LEU A 114 0.37 6.31 -16.09
CA LEU A 114 1.14 7.20 -15.22
C LEU A 114 2.39 6.50 -14.66
N TYR A 115 2.27 5.24 -14.28
CA TYR A 115 3.40 4.46 -13.81
C TYR A 115 4.47 4.24 -14.89
N ALA A 116 4.05 3.98 -16.14
CA ALA A 116 4.97 3.85 -17.28
C ALA A 116 5.67 5.19 -17.59
N VAL A 117 4.97 6.32 -17.45
CA VAL A 117 5.58 7.66 -17.63
C VAL A 117 6.72 7.87 -16.63
N CYS A 118 6.59 7.43 -15.38
CA CYS A 118 7.69 7.51 -14.41
C CYS A 118 8.95 6.76 -14.88
N GLN A 119 8.80 5.58 -15.46
CA GLN A 119 9.93 4.79 -15.98
C GLN A 119 10.58 5.48 -17.18
N VAL A 120 9.77 6.00 -18.10
CA VAL A 120 10.24 6.74 -19.28
C VAL A 120 10.99 8.01 -18.86
N LEU A 121 10.50 8.71 -17.84
CA LEU A 121 11.15 9.94 -17.36
C LEU A 121 12.56 9.66 -16.81
N THR A 122 12.75 8.57 -16.07
CA THR A 122 14.09 8.14 -15.60
C THR A 122 15.03 7.85 -16.76
N LEU A 123 14.54 7.19 -17.82
CA LEU A 123 15.33 6.92 -19.02
C LEU A 123 15.71 8.20 -19.78
N ILE A 124 14.77 9.14 -19.93
CA ILE A 124 15.01 10.44 -20.56
C ILE A 124 16.10 11.21 -19.81
N VAL A 125 16.04 11.23 -18.47
CA VAL A 125 17.04 11.89 -17.65
C VAL A 125 18.39 11.20 -17.75
N ALA A 126 18.44 9.86 -17.73
CA ALA A 126 19.69 9.11 -17.92
C ALA A 126 20.38 9.43 -19.26
N VAL A 127 19.61 9.44 -20.36
CA VAL A 127 20.12 9.80 -21.70
C VAL A 127 20.60 11.25 -21.73
N SER A 128 19.82 12.17 -21.14
CA SER A 128 20.19 13.59 -21.09
C SER A 128 21.51 13.82 -20.33
N LEU A 129 21.70 13.16 -19.18
CA LEU A 129 22.95 13.24 -18.41
C LEU A 129 24.14 12.67 -19.18
N ALA A 130 23.95 11.56 -19.91
CA ALA A 130 24.98 10.97 -20.75
C ALA A 130 25.37 11.89 -21.92
N LEU A 131 24.41 12.58 -22.54
CA LEU A 131 24.66 13.57 -23.59
C LEU A 131 25.44 14.79 -23.07
N ILE A 132 25.14 15.24 -21.85
CA ILE A 132 25.85 16.34 -21.18
C ILE A 132 27.25 15.89 -20.68
N ARG A 133 27.54 14.58 -20.72
CA ARG A 133 28.77 13.96 -20.18
C ARG A 133 28.97 14.24 -18.69
N ASP A 134 27.88 14.39 -17.94
CA ASP A 134 27.91 14.54 -16.49
C ASP A 134 27.98 13.17 -15.81
N TRP A 135 29.19 12.62 -15.72
CA TRP A 135 29.45 11.32 -15.11
C TRP A 135 29.14 11.28 -13.61
N CYS A 136 29.27 12.42 -12.92
CA CYS A 136 28.93 12.52 -11.50
C CYS A 136 27.42 12.38 -11.29
N ALA A 137 26.61 13.14 -12.02
CA ALA A 137 25.15 13.01 -11.97
C ALA A 137 24.67 11.62 -12.43
N LEU A 138 25.30 11.06 -13.47
CA LEU A 138 24.99 9.70 -13.93
C LEU A 138 25.29 8.64 -12.86
N GLY A 139 26.39 8.80 -12.11
CA GLY A 139 26.74 7.95 -10.97
C GLY A 139 25.71 8.04 -9.85
N VAL A 140 25.24 9.24 -9.52
CA VAL A 140 24.17 9.45 -8.52
C VAL A 140 22.87 8.77 -8.95
N LEU A 141 22.45 8.96 -10.20
CA LEU A 141 21.27 8.31 -10.76
C LEU A 141 21.40 6.78 -10.72
N GLY A 142 22.57 6.26 -11.09
CA GLY A 142 22.88 4.83 -11.00
C GLY A 142 22.80 4.29 -9.57
N GLY A 143 23.33 5.02 -8.59
CA GLY A 143 23.24 4.68 -7.17
C GLY A 143 21.80 4.56 -6.68
N PHE A 144 20.92 5.48 -7.10
CA PHE A 144 19.49 5.42 -6.82
C PHE A 144 18.80 4.20 -7.46
N VAL A 145 19.09 3.91 -8.73
CA VAL A 145 18.54 2.72 -9.43
C VAL A 145 19.00 1.42 -8.78
N VAL A 146 20.29 1.31 -8.41
CA VAL A 146 20.83 0.12 -7.74
C VAL A 146 20.20 -0.06 -6.36
N SER A 147 20.08 1.01 -5.58
CA SER A 147 19.39 0.95 -4.27
C SER A 147 17.95 0.47 -4.41
N ARG A 148 17.23 0.96 -5.42
CA ARG A 148 15.86 0.53 -5.71
C ARG A 148 15.78 -0.92 -6.15
N LEU A 149 16.71 -1.36 -7.00
CA LEU A 149 16.77 -2.75 -7.43
C LEU A 149 16.96 -3.70 -6.23
N VAL A 150 17.85 -3.37 -5.30
CA VAL A 150 18.05 -4.16 -4.07
C VAL A 150 16.77 -4.23 -3.26
N ASN A 151 16.11 -3.10 -3.00
CA ASN A 151 14.85 -3.07 -2.26
C ASN A 151 13.72 -3.88 -2.93
N VAL A 152 13.58 -3.77 -4.26
CA VAL A 152 12.61 -4.54 -5.05
C VAL A 152 12.89 -6.03 -4.97
N VAL A 153 14.15 -6.45 -5.08
CA VAL A 153 14.56 -7.86 -4.96
C VAL A 153 14.22 -8.40 -3.57
N VAL A 154 14.50 -7.64 -2.51
CA VAL A 154 14.18 -8.04 -1.13
C VAL A 154 12.67 -8.16 -0.94
N ILE A 155 11.87 -7.19 -1.39
CA ILE A 155 10.39 -7.26 -1.26
C ILE A 155 9.85 -8.46 -2.02
N LYS A 156 10.35 -8.72 -3.23
CA LYS A 156 9.93 -9.86 -4.03
C LYS A 156 10.29 -11.21 -3.41
N ARG A 157 11.39 -11.29 -2.66
CA ARG A 157 11.75 -12.48 -1.86
C ARG A 157 10.90 -12.63 -0.59
N ARG A 158 10.35 -11.53 -0.09
CA ARG A 158 9.49 -11.52 1.11
C ARG A 158 8.01 -11.76 0.78
N ASP A 159 7.61 -11.62 -0.48
CA ASP A 159 6.28 -11.93 -1.01
C ASP A 159 6.07 -13.45 -1.14
N GLU A 160 6.12 -14.14 0.00
CA GLU A 160 5.77 -15.54 0.10
C GLU A 160 4.35 -15.67 0.65
N LYS A 161 3.54 -16.51 0.00
CA LYS A 161 2.20 -16.84 0.48
C LYS A 161 2.33 -17.70 1.73
N GLY A 162 2.33 -17.04 2.89
CA GLY A 162 2.32 -17.70 4.19
C GLY A 162 1.06 -18.54 4.42
N TRP A 163 0.94 -19.11 5.62
CA TRP A 163 -0.22 -19.89 6.03
C TRP A 163 -1.49 -19.01 6.12
N LYS A 164 -2.62 -19.49 5.59
CA LYS A 164 -3.91 -18.75 5.51
C LYS A 164 -5.09 -19.55 6.09
N GLY A 165 -4.83 -20.50 6.98
CA GLY A 165 -5.86 -21.34 7.58
C GLY A 165 -6.35 -22.50 6.70
N GLN A 166 -7.40 -23.18 7.17
CA GLN A 166 -8.07 -24.26 6.44
C GLN A 166 -8.88 -23.71 5.26
N LYS A 167 -8.78 -24.41 4.12
CA LYS A 167 -9.55 -24.10 2.91
C LYS A 167 -11.02 -24.47 3.11
N GLU A 168 -11.90 -23.53 2.78
CA GLU A 168 -13.35 -23.64 2.85
C GLU A 168 -13.95 -23.22 1.49
N PRO A 169 -13.86 -24.11 0.47
CA PRO A 169 -14.20 -23.75 -0.89
C PRO A 169 -15.69 -23.50 -1.07
N GLY A 170 -16.04 -22.43 -1.78
CA GLY A 170 -17.41 -22.13 -2.21
C GLY A 170 -18.31 -21.51 -1.14
N VAL A 171 -17.78 -21.19 0.04
CA VAL A 171 -18.54 -20.51 1.10
C VAL A 171 -18.40 -19.00 0.91
N GLU A 172 -19.53 -18.28 0.87
CA GLU A 172 -19.55 -16.82 0.88
C GLU A 172 -19.38 -16.30 2.31
N GLY A 173 -18.54 -15.29 2.46
CA GLY A 173 -18.27 -14.60 3.71
C GLY A 173 -18.65 -13.13 3.60
N ASP A 174 -19.07 -12.59 4.73
CA ASP A 174 -19.35 -11.17 4.89
C ASP A 174 -18.73 -10.69 6.20
N LEU A 175 -17.77 -9.77 6.09
CA LEU A 175 -17.00 -9.24 7.21
C LEU A 175 -17.40 -7.79 7.46
N PHE A 176 -17.82 -7.48 8.68
CA PHE A 176 -18.01 -6.11 9.13
C PHE A 176 -16.78 -5.64 9.89
N ILE A 177 -16.13 -4.60 9.39
CA ILE A 177 -14.84 -4.10 9.86
C ILE A 177 -15.04 -2.71 10.46
N LEU A 178 -14.60 -2.55 11.71
CA LEU A 178 -14.63 -1.28 12.41
C LEU A 178 -13.22 -0.68 12.47
N LEU A 179 -13.04 0.43 11.77
CA LEU A 179 -11.80 1.19 11.75
C LEU A 179 -11.88 2.37 12.72
N CYS A 180 -10.73 2.96 13.01
CA CYS A 180 -10.59 4.22 13.72
C CYS A 180 -11.37 5.35 13.03
N HIS A 181 -11.74 6.39 13.79
CA HIS A 181 -12.49 7.56 13.32
C HIS A 181 -13.91 7.26 12.79
N ASP A 182 -14.58 6.24 13.35
CA ASP A 182 -15.96 5.85 12.99
C ASP A 182 -16.12 5.56 11.48
N ARG A 183 -15.10 4.92 10.88
CA ARG A 183 -15.16 4.42 9.51
C ARG A 183 -15.57 2.96 9.55
N TRP A 184 -16.58 2.60 8.77
CA TRP A 184 -17.10 1.24 8.75
C TRP A 184 -16.99 0.67 7.34
N VAL A 185 -16.45 -0.54 7.24
CA VAL A 185 -16.29 -1.21 5.95
C VAL A 185 -16.94 -2.59 6.01
N ARG A 186 -17.76 -2.90 5.01
CA ARG A 186 -18.32 -4.23 4.80
C ARG A 186 -17.54 -4.90 3.68
N LEU A 187 -16.84 -5.99 3.98
CA LEU A 187 -15.99 -6.70 3.04
C LEU A 187 -16.61 -8.06 2.70
N GLN A 188 -17.00 -8.22 1.45
CA GLN A 188 -17.72 -9.39 0.93
C GLN A 188 -16.86 -10.20 -0.03
N GLY A 189 -17.09 -11.50 -0.12
CA GLY A 189 -16.44 -12.39 -1.09
C GLY A 189 -16.43 -13.84 -0.61
N PHE A 190 -15.68 -14.71 -1.29
CA PHE A 190 -15.49 -16.07 -0.80
C PHE A 190 -14.63 -16.09 0.47
N VAL A 191 -14.93 -16.97 1.42
CA VAL A 191 -14.21 -17.07 2.70
C VAL A 191 -12.72 -17.30 2.49
N ASP A 192 -12.33 -18.14 1.52
CA ASP A 192 -10.92 -18.37 1.18
C ASP A 192 -10.21 -17.10 0.66
N ASP A 193 -10.93 -16.29 -0.12
CA ASP A 193 -10.41 -15.04 -0.68
C ASP A 193 -10.31 -13.96 0.40
N LEU A 194 -11.30 -13.90 1.30
CA LEU A 194 -11.30 -13.03 2.47
C LEU A 194 -10.17 -13.39 3.43
N LYS A 195 -9.99 -14.69 3.73
CA LYS A 195 -8.86 -15.18 4.53
C LYS A 195 -7.53 -14.83 3.87
N ALA A 196 -7.39 -15.01 2.56
CA ALA A 196 -6.14 -14.69 1.86
C ALA A 196 -5.71 -13.22 2.04
N VAL A 197 -6.68 -12.29 2.06
CA VAL A 197 -6.40 -10.86 2.15
C VAL A 197 -6.42 -10.31 3.58
N THR A 198 -7.15 -10.93 4.50
CA THR A 198 -7.25 -10.45 5.89
C THR A 198 -6.31 -11.15 6.86
N SER A 199 -5.98 -12.43 6.63
CA SER A 199 -5.17 -13.23 7.55
C SER A 199 -3.68 -13.14 7.25
N GLY A 200 -2.88 -13.21 8.31
CA GLY A 200 -1.42 -13.31 8.27
C GLY A 200 -0.70 -12.05 7.78
N GLN A 201 0.61 -12.06 7.99
CA GLN A 201 1.49 -11.02 7.50
C GLN A 201 1.48 -10.97 5.96
N TRP A 202 1.56 -9.75 5.43
CA TRP A 202 1.67 -9.52 3.99
C TRP A 202 3.07 -9.90 3.47
N LEU A 203 4.12 -9.41 4.13
CA LEU A 203 5.52 -9.71 3.80
C LEU A 203 6.14 -10.49 4.96
N ARG A 204 6.90 -11.54 4.62
CA ARG A 204 7.71 -12.28 5.61
C ARG A 204 8.67 -11.32 6.33
N ASP A 205 9.01 -11.63 7.58
CA ASP A 205 10.03 -10.90 8.34
C ASP A 205 11.38 -10.86 7.60
N VAL A 206 12.10 -9.75 7.72
CA VAL A 206 13.38 -9.53 7.03
C VAL A 206 14.46 -10.43 7.65
N THR A 207 15.15 -11.22 6.82
CA THR A 207 16.31 -11.99 7.30
C THR A 207 17.52 -11.09 7.59
N PRO A 208 18.49 -11.52 8.42
CA PRO A 208 19.69 -10.72 8.69
C PRO A 208 20.46 -10.30 7.43
N MET A 209 20.56 -11.19 6.44
CA MET A 209 21.24 -10.90 5.17
C MET A 209 20.47 -9.90 4.29
N GLU A 210 19.14 -10.02 4.27
CA GLU A 210 18.28 -9.06 3.56
C GLU A 210 18.34 -7.68 4.25
N SER A 211 18.36 -7.64 5.59
CA SER A 211 18.51 -6.41 6.38
C SER A 211 19.84 -5.71 6.11
N PHE A 212 20.93 -6.48 6.02
CA PHE A 212 22.24 -5.95 5.61
C PHE A 212 22.18 -5.35 4.20
N ALA A 213 21.60 -6.07 3.22
CA ALA A 213 21.48 -5.57 1.85
C ALA A 213 20.65 -4.28 1.76
N VAL A 214 19.53 -4.20 2.49
CA VAL A 214 18.71 -2.99 2.63
C VAL A 214 19.53 -1.85 3.23
N THR A 215 20.29 -2.11 4.29
CA THR A 215 21.11 -1.09 4.95
C THR A 215 22.19 -0.56 4.00
N CYS A 216 22.85 -1.43 3.24
CA CYS A 216 23.78 -1.02 2.18
C CYS A 216 23.10 -0.19 1.10
N ALA A 217 21.90 -0.58 0.66
CA ALA A 217 21.11 0.17 -0.32
C ALA A 217 20.74 1.56 0.22
N THR A 218 20.40 1.68 1.49
CA THR A 218 20.11 2.96 2.15
C THR A 218 21.36 3.83 2.28
N MET A 219 22.50 3.26 2.68
CA MET A 219 23.78 3.98 2.71
C MET A 219 24.17 4.47 1.31
N LEU A 220 23.91 3.67 0.27
CA LEU A 220 24.15 4.07 -1.11
C LEU A 220 23.29 5.28 -1.51
N VAL A 221 22.04 5.40 -1.03
CA VAL A 221 21.20 6.59 -1.25
C VAL A 221 21.82 7.82 -0.59
N TYR A 222 22.28 7.70 0.66
CA TYR A 222 22.92 8.81 1.36
C TYR A 222 24.23 9.26 0.70
N VAL A 223 25.08 8.31 0.31
CA VAL A 223 26.31 8.62 -0.44
C VAL A 223 25.98 9.27 -1.78
N SER A 224 24.97 8.78 -2.49
CA SER A 224 24.52 9.37 -3.77
C SER A 224 23.97 10.79 -3.59
N ALA A 225 23.23 11.05 -2.50
CA ALA A 225 22.73 12.39 -2.19
C ALA A 225 23.88 13.37 -1.89
N VAL A 226 24.94 12.93 -1.21
CA VAL A 226 26.14 13.75 -0.98
C VAL A 226 26.93 13.97 -2.28
N LEU A 227 27.08 12.93 -3.10
CA LEU A 227 27.75 13.04 -4.42
C LEU A 227 26.99 13.94 -5.40
N ALA A 228 25.68 14.12 -5.22
CA ALA A 228 24.89 15.08 -5.98
C ALA A 228 25.37 16.53 -5.80
N PHE A 229 26.08 16.84 -4.69
CA PHE A 229 26.72 18.14 -4.50
C PHE A 229 27.96 18.36 -5.39
N ASN A 230 28.49 17.31 -6.01
CA ASN A 230 29.61 17.42 -6.95
C ASN A 230 29.17 17.34 -8.42
N ALA A 231 27.86 17.17 -8.67
CA ALA A 231 27.30 17.13 -10.02
C ALA A 231 27.24 18.53 -10.64
N SER A 232 27.09 18.61 -11.97
CA SER A 232 26.85 19.90 -12.60
C SER A 232 25.50 20.49 -12.14
N PRO A 233 25.34 21.83 -12.14
CA PRO A 233 24.07 22.46 -11.77
C PRO A 233 22.89 21.96 -12.61
N VAL A 234 23.12 21.72 -13.91
CA VAL A 234 22.12 21.18 -14.83
C VAL A 234 21.77 19.73 -14.46
N GLY A 235 22.78 18.89 -14.20
CA GLY A 235 22.56 17.49 -13.84
C GLY A 235 21.84 17.33 -12.50
N SER A 236 22.21 18.13 -11.51
CA SER A 236 21.55 18.18 -10.21
C SER A 236 20.08 18.62 -10.33
N LEU A 237 19.80 19.66 -11.14
CA LEU A 237 18.44 20.12 -11.41
C LEU A 237 17.59 19.04 -12.11
N LEU A 238 18.15 18.34 -13.10
CA LEU A 238 17.46 17.24 -13.79
C LEU A 238 17.07 16.11 -12.82
N ILE A 239 17.97 15.73 -11.91
CA ILE A 239 17.69 14.72 -10.88
C ILE A 239 16.63 15.22 -9.89
N GLY A 240 16.74 16.46 -9.41
CA GLY A 240 15.75 17.05 -8.50
C GLY A 240 14.36 17.10 -9.14
N PHE A 241 14.27 17.52 -10.41
CA PHE A 241 13.02 17.56 -11.15
C PHE A 241 12.44 16.16 -11.39
N LEU A 242 13.28 15.17 -11.73
CA LEU A 242 12.88 13.77 -11.85
C LEU A 242 12.23 13.25 -10.58
N LEU A 243 12.85 13.48 -9.43
CA LEU A 243 12.35 13.00 -8.14
C LEU A 243 11.01 13.66 -7.76
N LEU A 244 10.90 14.98 -7.90
CA LEU A 244 9.67 15.72 -7.59
C LEU A 244 8.52 15.34 -8.52
N SER A 245 8.76 15.34 -9.83
CA SER A 245 7.74 14.96 -10.82
C SER A 245 7.28 13.52 -10.60
N THR A 246 8.21 12.59 -10.40
CA THR A 246 7.86 11.18 -10.12
C THR A 246 7.08 11.04 -8.82
N ALA A 247 7.38 11.81 -7.77
CA ALA A 247 6.59 11.81 -6.53
C ALA A 247 5.14 12.24 -6.78
N VAL A 248 4.93 13.31 -7.57
CA VAL A 248 3.60 13.80 -7.93
C VAL A 248 2.85 12.79 -8.80
N LEU A 249 3.50 12.26 -9.85
CA LEU A 249 2.91 11.26 -10.74
C LEU A 249 2.54 9.98 -9.97
N LEU A 250 3.38 9.55 -9.04
CA LEU A 250 3.13 8.34 -8.25
C LEU A 250 2.00 8.56 -7.23
N THR A 251 1.92 9.74 -6.62
CA THR A 251 0.78 10.12 -5.76
C THR A 251 -0.52 10.13 -6.55
N LEU A 252 -0.52 10.72 -7.75
CA LEU A 252 -1.68 10.72 -8.64
C LEU A 252 -2.06 9.30 -9.07
N CYS A 253 -1.07 8.49 -9.48
CA CYS A 253 -1.25 7.08 -9.81
C CYS A 253 -1.90 6.29 -8.66
N ASN A 254 -1.42 6.51 -7.43
CA ASN A 254 -1.98 5.85 -6.24
C ASN A 254 -3.42 6.29 -5.99
N SER A 255 -3.73 7.58 -6.11
CA SER A 255 -5.10 8.09 -5.94
C SER A 255 -6.08 7.53 -6.97
N LEU A 256 -5.61 7.29 -8.21
CA LEU A 256 -6.41 6.70 -9.28
C LEU A 256 -6.51 5.17 -9.17
N THR A 257 -5.62 4.56 -8.37
CA THR A 257 -5.65 3.12 -8.10
C THR A 257 -6.75 2.81 -7.08
N GLY A 258 -7.98 2.67 -7.55
CA GLY A 258 -9.15 2.35 -6.71
C GLY A 258 -9.28 0.88 -6.32
N CYS A 259 -8.20 0.10 -6.37
CA CYS A 259 -8.20 -1.33 -6.09
C CYS A 259 -6.94 -1.74 -5.35
N LEU A 260 -7.07 -2.57 -4.32
CA LEU A 260 -5.94 -3.28 -3.71
C LEU A 260 -5.78 -4.62 -4.41
N GLN A 261 -4.60 -4.93 -4.90
CA GLN A 261 -4.22 -6.25 -5.38
C GLN A 261 -3.29 -6.90 -4.37
N MET A 262 -3.65 -8.06 -3.83
CA MET A 262 -2.83 -8.76 -2.85
C MET A 262 -3.12 -10.26 -2.85
N CYS A 263 -2.09 -11.09 -2.67
CA CYS A 263 -2.21 -12.56 -2.63
C CYS A 263 -3.01 -13.16 -3.82
N ASP A 264 -2.81 -12.64 -5.03
CA ASP A 264 -3.61 -12.98 -6.22
C ASP A 264 -5.13 -12.76 -6.04
N ARG A 265 -5.52 -11.73 -5.28
CA ARG A 265 -6.89 -11.27 -5.11
C ARG A 265 -6.96 -9.77 -5.32
N VAL A 266 -8.14 -9.28 -5.69
CA VAL A 266 -8.39 -7.86 -5.88
C VAL A 266 -9.56 -7.43 -5.02
N ILE A 267 -9.33 -6.45 -4.14
CA ILE A 267 -10.38 -5.75 -3.41
C ILE A 267 -10.79 -4.52 -4.19
N ARG A 268 -12.09 -4.38 -4.43
CA ARG A 268 -12.68 -3.19 -5.06
C ARG A 268 -13.83 -2.66 -4.23
N ARG A 269 -13.93 -1.33 -4.13
CA ARG A 269 -15.12 -0.70 -3.57
C ARG A 269 -16.32 -0.91 -4.50
N VAL A 270 -17.47 -1.25 -3.93
CA VAL A 270 -18.73 -1.47 -4.64
C VAL A 270 -19.79 -0.55 -4.06
N GLY A 271 -20.46 0.21 -4.92
CA GLY A 271 -21.55 1.11 -4.53
C GLY A 271 -21.10 2.43 -3.88
N ALA A 272 -22.10 3.26 -3.58
CA ALA A 272 -21.93 4.52 -2.86
C ALA A 272 -21.91 4.27 -1.34
N PRO A 273 -21.17 5.07 -0.55
CA PRO A 273 -21.13 4.92 0.89
C PRO A 273 -22.50 5.28 1.47
N LYS A 274 -23.01 4.47 2.38
CA LYS A 274 -24.29 4.74 3.04
C LYS A 274 -24.04 5.43 4.37
N ARG A 275 -24.62 6.62 4.58
CA ARG A 275 -24.47 7.42 5.80
C ARG A 275 -25.39 6.91 6.91
N TYR A 276 -24.89 6.90 8.14
CA TYR A 276 -25.69 6.66 9.34
C TYR A 276 -25.45 7.75 10.38
N GLU A 277 -26.50 8.10 11.11
CA GLU A 277 -26.40 9.08 12.21
C GLU A 277 -25.80 8.48 13.49
N ARG A 278 -26.09 7.19 13.74
CA ARG A 278 -25.63 6.49 14.94
C ARG A 278 -25.14 5.09 14.58
N ARG A 279 -24.05 4.69 15.22
CA ARG A 279 -23.49 3.33 15.12
C ARG A 279 -24.50 2.23 15.47
N LEU A 280 -25.39 2.51 16.44
CA LEU A 280 -26.44 1.58 16.85
C LEU A 280 -27.53 1.36 15.78
N VAL A 281 -27.89 2.40 15.03
CA VAL A 281 -28.87 2.28 13.92
C VAL A 281 -28.30 1.41 12.81
N LEU A 282 -27.02 1.61 12.50
CA LEU A 282 -26.29 0.75 11.57
C LEU A 282 -26.30 -0.71 12.03
N ALA A 283 -25.92 -0.96 13.28
CA ALA A 283 -25.84 -2.32 13.81
C ALA A 283 -27.20 -3.03 13.72
N HIS A 284 -28.30 -2.36 14.09
CA HIS A 284 -29.65 -2.93 13.96
C HIS A 284 -30.05 -3.23 12.51
N GLU A 285 -29.69 -2.38 11.55
CA GLU A 285 -29.96 -2.65 10.13
C GLU A 285 -29.22 -3.90 9.65
N LEU A 286 -27.93 -4.02 9.95
CA LEU A 286 -27.12 -5.18 9.57
C LEU A 286 -27.58 -6.47 10.27
N ILE A 287 -27.98 -6.39 11.55
CA ILE A 287 -28.56 -7.52 12.28
C ILE A 287 -29.86 -7.96 11.64
N ALA A 288 -30.72 -7.02 11.24
CA ALA A 288 -31.98 -7.34 10.56
C ALA A 288 -31.75 -7.98 9.19
N GLU A 289 -30.71 -7.57 8.46
CA GLU A 289 -30.32 -8.15 7.16
C GLU A 289 -29.80 -9.59 7.30
N MET A 290 -28.95 -9.85 8.30
CA MET A 290 -28.28 -11.14 8.48
C MET A 290 -29.05 -12.13 9.37
N GLY A 291 -30.01 -11.63 10.16
CA GLY A 291 -30.80 -12.44 11.12
C GLY A 291 -30.02 -12.93 12.34
N ARG A 292 -28.83 -12.35 12.62
CA ARG A 292 -27.95 -12.73 13.74
C ARG A 292 -27.31 -11.50 14.39
N ASP A 293 -27.15 -11.54 15.71
CA ASP A 293 -26.59 -10.47 16.54
C ASP A 293 -25.27 -10.84 17.26
N ASP A 294 -24.84 -12.10 17.24
CA ASP A 294 -23.63 -12.58 17.93
C ASP A 294 -22.36 -11.76 17.62
N TRP A 295 -22.11 -11.48 16.33
CA TRP A 295 -20.95 -10.69 15.89
C TRP A 295 -21.03 -9.24 16.39
N ALA A 296 -22.24 -8.67 16.44
CA ALA A 296 -22.46 -7.30 16.87
C ALA A 296 -22.31 -7.17 18.40
N ILE A 297 -22.73 -8.18 19.15
CA ILE A 297 -22.49 -8.29 20.60
C ILE A 297 -20.99 -8.46 20.86
N GLY A 298 -20.33 -9.39 20.17
CA GLY A 298 -18.89 -9.64 20.34
C GLY A 298 -18.00 -8.45 19.95
N MET A 299 -18.46 -7.60 19.04
CA MET A 299 -17.81 -6.33 18.68
C MET A 299 -18.17 -5.16 19.62
N GLY A 300 -19.12 -5.34 20.54
CA GLY A 300 -19.60 -4.28 21.43
C GLY A 300 -20.44 -3.20 20.73
N LEU A 301 -21.09 -3.53 19.62
CA LEU A 301 -22.00 -2.62 18.90
C LEU A 301 -23.39 -2.55 19.54
N VAL A 302 -23.84 -3.67 20.12
CA VAL A 302 -25.15 -3.83 20.75
C VAL A 302 -24.97 -4.56 22.08
N LEU A 303 -25.78 -4.23 23.08
CA LEU A 303 -25.77 -4.92 24.37
C LEU A 303 -26.52 -6.27 24.25
N PRO A 304 -26.03 -7.33 24.92
CA PRO A 304 -26.78 -8.58 25.00
C PRO A 304 -28.13 -8.36 25.70
N LYS A 305 -29.13 -9.16 25.34
CA LYS A 305 -30.44 -9.09 25.98
C LYS A 305 -30.30 -9.51 27.45
N SER A 306 -31.09 -8.88 28.34
CA SER A 306 -31.08 -9.14 29.78
C SER A 306 -31.41 -10.63 30.05
N GLY A 307 -30.38 -11.45 30.26
CA GLY A 307 -30.46 -12.90 30.43
C GLY A 307 -29.29 -13.69 29.83
N GLU A 308 -28.60 -13.14 28.82
CA GLU A 308 -27.48 -13.79 28.11
C GLU A 308 -26.10 -13.32 28.57
N ALA A 309 -26.05 -12.32 29.46
CA ALA A 309 -24.82 -11.70 29.95
C ALA A 309 -23.84 -12.65 30.67
N GLY A 310 -24.29 -13.86 31.06
CA GLY A 310 -23.46 -14.87 31.73
C GLY A 310 -22.64 -15.76 30.79
N LEU A 311 -22.90 -15.76 29.48
CA LEU A 311 -22.22 -16.62 28.49
C LEU A 311 -21.12 -15.90 27.71
N VAL A 312 -21.05 -14.57 27.81
CA VAL A 312 -20.07 -13.73 27.10
C VAL A 312 -18.98 -13.29 28.09
N ASN A 313 -18.29 -14.25 28.69
CA ASN A 313 -17.02 -14.02 29.36
C ASN A 313 -15.94 -14.77 28.57
N VAL A 314 -15.22 -14.02 27.74
CA VAL A 314 -13.90 -14.38 27.22
C VAL A 314 -12.95 -13.26 27.60
#